data_AF-A0A1G2ZSU3-F1
#
_entry.id   AF-A0A1G2ZSU3-F1
#
_cell.length_a   1.000
_cell.length_b   1.000
_cell.length_c   1.000
_cell.angle_alpha   90.00
_cell.angle_beta   90.00
_cell.angle_gamma   90.00
#
_symmetry.space_group_name_H-M   'P 1'
#
loop_
_entity.id
_entity.type
_entity.pdbx_description
1 polymer ?
#
loop_
_entity_poly.entity_id
_entity_poly.type
_entity_poly.pdbx_seq_one_letter_code
_entity_poly.pdbx_strand_id
1 'polypeptide(L)'
;MKYVLMDDGLVPWRQYEHPTYGTIEIGGEKKEWGRVPPSFLLEEELHRNMAFTLYHADMMPLIEISEIKIEKLGEGLFKIWVTLENQRLIPTRTAQDVANHISPPDVVSIEGSVLRVLSGGRVTDQYFKRVDAVKRRPHRVELDAIEGMSAARVQFVVEGKGEFTVAVDSAKAGLLTKSQLLP
;
A
#
# COMPACT_ATOMS: atom_id res chain seq x y z
N MET A 1 39.24 -8.03 8.45
CA MET A 1 38.73 -7.26 9.61
C MET A 1 39.66 -7.32 10.83
N LYS A 2 40.21 -8.48 11.24
CA LYS A 2 41.11 -8.61 12.41
C LYS A 2 42.18 -7.51 12.53
N TYR A 3 42.94 -7.27 11.45
CA TYR A 3 44.00 -6.25 11.42
C TYR A 3 43.52 -4.81 11.23
N VAL A 4 42.31 -4.61 10.69
CA VAL A 4 41.74 -3.26 10.43
C VAL A 4 41.31 -2.59 11.73
N LEU A 5 40.91 -3.40 12.71
CA LEU A 5 40.38 -2.96 14.01
C LEU A 5 41.32 -3.30 15.17
N MET A 6 42.58 -3.68 14.88
CA MET A 6 43.61 -3.97 15.89
C MET A 6 43.13 -4.91 17.01
N ASP A 7 42.50 -6.03 16.63
CA ASP A 7 41.96 -7.02 17.57
C ASP A 7 40.85 -6.52 18.54
N ASP A 8 40.20 -5.38 18.27
CA ASP A 8 39.09 -4.87 19.10
C ASP A 8 37.91 -5.87 19.19
N GLY A 9 37.76 -6.77 18.22
CA GLY A 9 36.75 -7.84 18.25
C GLY A 9 37.04 -8.98 19.22
N LEU A 10 38.23 -9.04 19.81
CA LEU A 10 38.71 -10.15 20.62
C LEU A 10 38.99 -9.69 22.06
N VAL A 11 38.47 -10.46 23.01
CA VAL A 11 38.83 -10.35 24.43
C VAL A 11 39.91 -11.38 24.71
N PRO A 12 41.11 -10.97 25.17
CA PRO A 12 42.16 -11.92 25.56
C PRO A 12 41.64 -12.91 26.59
N TRP A 13 42.00 -14.19 26.41
CA TRP A 13 41.68 -15.23 27.38
C TRP A 13 42.35 -14.93 28.72
N ARG A 14 41.57 -14.96 29.80
CA ARG A 14 42.06 -14.81 31.17
C ARG A 14 41.49 -15.89 32.07
N GLN A 15 42.29 -16.32 33.03
CA GLN A 15 41.83 -17.24 34.07
C GLN A 15 40.84 -16.55 35.00
N TYR A 16 39.83 -17.30 35.42
CA TYR A 16 38.80 -16.87 36.34
C TYR A 16 38.43 -18.04 37.26
N GLU A 17 38.39 -17.79 38.56
CA GLU A 17 37.96 -18.77 39.55
C GLU A 17 36.43 -18.75 39.66
N HIS A 18 35.78 -19.73 39.03
CA HIS A 18 34.33 -19.85 39.05
C HIS A 18 33.86 -20.61 40.31
N PRO A 19 32.89 -20.09 41.08
CA PRO A 19 32.44 -20.68 42.35
C PRO A 19 32.04 -22.16 42.29
N THR A 20 31.58 -22.64 41.12
CA THR A 20 31.14 -24.03 40.90
C THR A 20 32.14 -24.87 40.12
N TYR A 21 32.94 -24.27 39.24
CA TYR A 21 33.72 -25.00 38.23
C TYR A 21 35.25 -24.95 38.48
N GLY A 22 35.69 -24.21 39.49
CA GLY A 22 37.11 -23.95 39.72
C GLY A 22 37.70 -23.04 38.65
N THR A 23 38.98 -23.22 38.33
CA THR A 23 39.69 -22.41 37.34
C THR A 23 39.16 -22.64 35.93
N ILE A 24 38.56 -21.61 35.33
CA ILE A 24 38.11 -21.58 33.93
C ILE A 24 38.78 -20.43 33.18
N GLU A 25 38.74 -20.46 31.85
CA GLU A 25 39.17 -19.35 31.00
C GLU A 25 37.98 -18.59 30.44
N ILE A 26 38.04 -17.26 30.48
CA ILE A 26 37.04 -16.36 29.91
C ILE A 26 37.73 -15.46 28.88
N GLY A 27 37.23 -15.46 27.65
CA GLY A 27 37.76 -14.70 26.53
C GLY A 27 37.09 -15.10 25.22
N GLY A 28 37.70 -14.71 24.09
CA GLY A 28 37.22 -15.03 22.75
C GLY A 28 36.61 -13.83 22.01
N GLU A 29 35.81 -14.09 20.99
CA GLU A 29 35.20 -13.02 20.19
C GLU A 29 34.09 -12.30 20.96
N LYS A 30 34.04 -10.97 20.87
CA LYS A 30 32.93 -10.18 21.41
C LYS A 30 31.64 -10.61 20.72
N LYS A 31 30.55 -10.78 21.48
CA LYS A 31 29.24 -11.22 20.95
C LYS A 31 28.69 -10.34 19.82
N GLU A 32 28.98 -9.05 19.85
CA GLU A 32 28.56 -8.07 18.84
C GLU A 32 29.28 -8.26 17.49
N TRP A 33 30.41 -8.96 17.49
CA TRP A 33 31.32 -9.07 16.36
C TRP A 33 30.67 -9.80 15.19
N GLY A 34 30.73 -9.19 14.00
CA GLY A 34 30.12 -9.72 12.78
C GLY A 34 28.62 -9.43 12.60
N ARG A 35 27.91 -8.97 13.63
CA ARG A 35 26.50 -8.56 13.55
C ARG A 35 26.33 -7.07 13.32
N VAL A 36 27.13 -6.26 14.02
CA VAL A 36 27.11 -4.81 13.93
C VAL A 36 28.32 -4.39 13.09
N PRO A 37 28.18 -3.44 12.14
CA PRO A 37 29.34 -2.85 11.49
C PRO A 37 30.31 -2.30 12.55
N PRO A 38 31.62 -2.28 12.27
CA PRO A 38 32.53 -1.51 13.11
C PRO A 38 32.12 -0.04 13.15
N SER A 39 32.46 0.64 14.24
CA SER A 39 32.02 2.02 14.51
C SER A 39 32.30 3.00 13.37
N PHE A 40 33.43 2.86 12.66
CA PHE A 40 33.77 3.71 11.53
C PHE A 40 32.94 3.46 10.26
N LEU A 41 32.21 2.34 10.17
CA LEU A 41 31.24 2.05 9.10
C LEU A 41 29.78 2.25 9.56
N LEU A 42 29.58 2.65 10.81
CA LEU A 42 28.24 2.79 11.37
C LEU A 42 27.42 3.83 10.61
N GLU A 43 28.02 4.97 10.26
CA GLU A 43 27.36 6.03 9.49
C GLU A 43 26.87 5.53 8.12
N GLU A 44 27.66 4.68 7.47
CA GLU A 44 27.33 4.09 6.16
C GLU A 44 26.11 3.14 6.27
N GLU A 45 26.07 2.29 7.30
CA GLU A 45 24.91 1.42 7.56
C GLU A 45 23.66 2.22 7.96
N LEU A 46 23.82 3.24 8.80
CA LEU A 46 22.71 4.12 9.19
C LEU A 46 22.14 4.83 7.96
N HIS A 47 23.00 5.34 7.08
CA HIS A 47 22.59 5.99 5.85
C HIS A 47 21.82 5.03 4.93
N ARG A 48 22.28 3.79 4.76
CA ARG A 48 21.56 2.77 3.97
C ARG A 48 20.17 2.46 4.53
N ASN A 49 20.07 2.22 5.84
CA ASN A 49 18.81 1.92 6.49
C ASN A 49 17.82 3.09 6.40
N MET A 50 18.31 4.32 6.61
CA MET A 50 17.53 5.54 6.42
C MET A 50 17.04 5.66 4.97
N ALA A 51 17.95 5.54 3.99
CA ALA A 51 17.62 5.67 2.58
C ALA A 51 16.54 4.67 2.14
N PHE A 52 16.66 3.40 2.55
CA PHE A 52 15.64 2.39 2.29
C PHE A 52 14.30 2.74 2.96
N THR A 53 14.32 3.17 4.22
CA THR A 53 13.10 3.51 4.95
C THR A 53 12.35 4.67 4.31
N LEU A 54 13.07 5.73 3.93
CA LEU A 54 12.50 6.89 3.25
C LEU A 54 11.97 6.52 1.86
N TYR A 55 12.73 5.72 1.10
CA TYR A 55 12.27 5.24 -0.21
C TYR A 55 11.02 4.36 -0.08
N HIS A 56 10.98 3.45 0.89
CA HIS A 56 9.81 2.62 1.15
C HIS A 56 8.59 3.48 1.52
N ALA A 57 8.77 4.51 2.35
CA ALA A 57 7.71 5.45 2.70
C ALA A 57 7.21 6.25 1.49
N ASP A 58 8.11 6.73 0.63
CA ASP A 58 7.74 7.46 -0.60
C ASP A 58 7.06 6.57 -1.64
N MET A 59 7.35 5.27 -1.64
CA MET A 59 6.71 4.27 -2.51
C MET A 59 5.40 3.70 -1.96
N MET A 60 4.95 4.13 -0.77
CA MET A 60 3.63 3.79 -0.25
C MET A 60 2.54 4.20 -1.24
N PRO A 61 1.40 3.48 -1.30
CA PRO A 61 0.35 3.70 -2.30
C PRO A 61 -0.12 5.16 -2.30
N LEU A 62 -0.04 5.79 -3.46
CA LEU A 62 -0.57 7.14 -3.70
C LEU A 62 -1.60 7.03 -4.82
N ILE A 63 -2.87 7.02 -4.42
CA ILE A 63 -3.99 6.86 -5.33
C ILE A 63 -4.48 8.22 -5.81
N GLU A 64 -4.88 8.29 -7.06
CA GLU A 64 -5.56 9.44 -7.64
C GLU A 64 -6.80 8.96 -8.42
N ILE A 65 -7.88 9.75 -8.37
CA ILE A 65 -9.02 9.61 -9.28
C ILE A 65 -8.65 10.33 -10.60
N SER A 66 -7.89 9.64 -11.46
CA SER A 66 -7.29 10.23 -12.66
C SER A 66 -8.34 10.70 -13.68
N GLU A 67 -9.34 9.87 -13.94
CA GLU A 67 -10.39 10.15 -14.93
C GLU A 67 -11.78 9.81 -14.40
N ILE A 68 -12.73 10.70 -14.67
CA ILE A 68 -14.17 10.42 -14.56
C ILE A 68 -14.81 10.74 -15.92
N LYS A 69 -15.28 9.70 -16.61
CA LYS A 69 -15.89 9.81 -17.93
C LYS A 69 -17.39 9.52 -17.84
N ILE A 70 -18.19 10.49 -18.28
CA ILE A 70 -19.66 10.40 -18.26
C ILE A 70 -20.17 10.13 -19.67
N GLU A 71 -20.91 9.03 -19.84
CA GLU A 71 -21.54 8.64 -21.11
C GLU A 71 -23.05 8.63 -20.93
N LYS A 72 -23.79 9.38 -21.76
CA LYS A 72 -25.25 9.38 -21.74
C LYS A 72 -25.79 8.09 -22.37
N LEU A 73 -26.68 7.39 -21.67
CA LEU A 73 -27.34 6.18 -22.17
C LEU A 73 -28.79 6.42 -22.60
N GLY A 74 -29.43 7.47 -22.07
CA GLY A 74 -30.83 7.80 -22.34
C GLY A 74 -31.24 9.10 -21.64
N GLU A 75 -32.55 9.32 -21.51
CA GLU A 75 -33.08 10.46 -20.75
C GLU A 75 -32.84 10.26 -19.25
N GLY A 76 -32.03 11.14 -18.64
CA GLY A 76 -31.70 11.07 -17.22
C GLY A 76 -30.81 9.89 -16.81
N LEU A 77 -30.41 9.03 -17.75
CA LEU A 77 -29.60 7.82 -17.51
C LEU A 77 -28.17 8.01 -18.02
N PHE A 78 -27.21 7.85 -17.11
CA PHE A 78 -25.80 8.05 -17.36
C PHE A 78 -24.98 6.85 -16.91
N LYS A 79 -23.88 6.62 -17.63
CA LYS A 79 -22.83 5.68 -17.29
C LYS A 79 -21.60 6.47 -16.92
N ILE A 80 -21.11 6.25 -15.71
CA ILE A 80 -19.93 6.91 -15.16
C ILE A 80 -18.82 5.88 -15.07
N TRP A 81 -17.73 6.12 -15.78
CA TRP A 81 -16.49 5.38 -15.67
C TRP A 81 -15.54 6.14 -14.77
N VAL A 82 -14.98 5.46 -13.78
CA VAL A 82 -14.00 6.02 -12.85
C VAL A 82 -12.72 5.22 -12.98
N THR A 83 -11.62 5.92 -13.27
CA THR A 83 -10.28 5.36 -13.29
C THR A 83 -9.52 5.81 -12.05
N LEU A 84 -9.00 4.84 -11.31
CA LEU A 84 -8.18 5.02 -10.12
C LEU A 84 -6.77 4.59 -10.44
N GLU A 85 -5.81 5.48 -10.32
CA GLU A 85 -4.41 5.21 -10.62
C GLU A 85 -3.58 5.22 -9.34
N ASN A 86 -2.73 4.22 -9.18
CA ASN A 86 -1.67 4.23 -8.19
C ASN A 86 -0.38 4.72 -8.83
N GLN A 87 0.08 5.90 -8.42
CA GLN A 87 1.31 6.49 -8.95
C GLN A 87 2.57 5.85 -8.35
N ARG A 88 2.43 4.94 -7.38
CA ARG A 88 3.54 4.32 -6.63
C ARG A 88 3.57 2.81 -6.79
N LEU A 89 4.72 2.23 -6.46
CA LEU A 89 4.99 0.80 -6.69
C LEU A 89 4.29 -0.13 -5.69
N ILE A 90 4.06 0.32 -4.45
CA ILE A 90 3.43 -0.53 -3.44
C ILE A 90 1.91 -0.51 -3.65
N PRO A 91 1.25 -1.68 -3.74
CA PRO A 91 -0.20 -1.74 -3.86
C PRO A 91 -0.87 -1.30 -2.54
N THR A 92 -2.14 -0.90 -2.62
CA THR A 92 -2.95 -0.58 -1.42
C THR A 92 -3.01 -1.76 -0.46
N ARG A 93 -3.15 -2.98 -0.99
CA ARG A 93 -3.17 -4.23 -0.22
C ARG A 93 -2.23 -5.25 -0.86
N THR A 94 -1.46 -5.96 -0.04
CA THR A 94 -0.60 -7.04 -0.54
C THR A 94 -1.41 -8.31 -0.74
N ALA A 95 -0.91 -9.23 -1.57
CA ALA A 95 -1.57 -10.53 -1.74
C ALA A 95 -1.79 -11.28 -0.41
N GLN A 96 -0.85 -11.15 0.55
CA GLN A 96 -1.00 -11.73 1.88
C GLN A 96 -2.12 -11.05 2.69
N ASP A 97 -2.24 -9.73 2.60
CA ASP A 97 -3.33 -8.98 3.24
C ASP A 97 -4.69 -9.42 2.66
N VAL A 98 -4.80 -9.50 1.34
CA VAL A 98 -6.01 -9.97 0.65
C VAL A 98 -6.36 -11.40 1.05
N ALA A 99 -5.41 -12.32 1.00
CA ALA A 99 -5.63 -13.74 1.28
C ALA A 99 -6.02 -14.03 2.74
N ASN A 100 -5.58 -13.20 3.68
CA ASN A 100 -5.85 -13.40 5.11
C ASN A 100 -6.85 -12.39 5.69
N HIS A 101 -7.45 -11.55 4.84
CA HIS A 101 -8.43 -10.54 5.25
C HIS A 101 -7.93 -9.63 6.39
N ILE A 102 -6.67 -9.19 6.32
CA ILE A 102 -6.04 -8.41 7.40
C ILE A 102 -6.64 -7.00 7.47
N SER A 103 -6.74 -6.34 6.31
CA SER A 103 -7.32 -5.00 6.15
C SER A 103 -8.64 -5.07 5.37
N PRO A 104 -9.54 -4.08 5.52
CA PRO A 104 -10.74 -3.98 4.68
C PRO A 104 -10.36 -3.76 3.20
N PRO A 105 -11.21 -4.17 2.24
CA PRO A 105 -11.01 -3.88 0.81
C PRO A 105 -11.08 -2.38 0.54
N ASP A 106 -10.47 -1.95 -0.57
CA ASP A 106 -10.61 -0.57 -1.02
C ASP A 106 -12.02 -0.36 -1.57
N VAL A 107 -12.64 0.75 -1.21
CA VAL A 107 -14.04 1.00 -1.49
C VAL A 107 -14.16 2.20 -2.42
N VAL A 108 -14.83 2.00 -3.55
CA VAL A 108 -15.25 3.11 -4.42
C VAL A 108 -16.74 3.31 -4.26
N SER A 109 -17.15 4.51 -3.83
CA SER A 109 -18.56 4.87 -3.69
C SER A 109 -18.89 6.09 -4.54
N ILE A 110 -20.18 6.20 -4.88
CA ILE A 110 -20.74 7.36 -5.55
C ILE A 110 -21.99 7.82 -4.81
N GLU A 111 -22.06 9.11 -4.55
CA GLU A 111 -23.16 9.75 -3.83
C GLU A 111 -23.59 11.04 -4.53
N GLY A 112 -24.86 11.40 -4.41
CA GLY A 112 -25.42 12.63 -4.96
C GLY A 112 -26.84 12.83 -4.46
N SER A 113 -27.23 14.09 -4.23
CA SER A 113 -28.51 14.44 -3.60
C SER A 113 -29.74 14.04 -4.43
N VAL A 114 -29.60 14.04 -5.76
CA VAL A 114 -30.66 13.67 -6.72
C VAL A 114 -30.19 12.53 -7.64
N LEU A 115 -29.33 11.66 -7.11
CA LEU A 115 -28.69 10.56 -7.84
C LEU A 115 -29.21 9.20 -7.36
N ARG A 116 -29.77 8.41 -8.27
CA ARG A 116 -30.12 7.02 -8.02
C ARG A 116 -29.13 6.10 -8.72
N VAL A 117 -28.38 5.31 -7.95
CA VAL A 117 -27.44 4.33 -8.52
C VAL A 117 -28.20 3.04 -8.85
N LEU A 118 -28.25 2.69 -10.13
CA LEU A 118 -28.93 1.49 -10.63
C LEU A 118 -28.01 0.27 -10.63
N SER A 119 -26.75 0.47 -11.02
CA SER A 119 -25.75 -0.59 -11.08
C SER A 119 -24.36 -0.03 -10.78
N GLY A 120 -23.51 -0.84 -10.16
CA GLY A 120 -22.10 -0.59 -9.96
C GLY A 120 -21.30 -1.86 -10.22
N GLY A 121 -20.08 -1.75 -10.70
CA GLY A 121 -19.26 -2.92 -11.00
C GLY A 121 -17.79 -2.60 -11.23
N ARG A 122 -16.94 -3.61 -11.05
CA ARG A 122 -15.52 -3.54 -11.39
C ARG A 122 -15.36 -3.81 -12.88
N VAL A 123 -14.61 -2.96 -13.56
CA VAL A 123 -14.28 -3.15 -14.97
C VAL A 123 -13.11 -4.14 -15.05
N THR A 124 -13.34 -5.28 -15.69
CA THR A 124 -12.30 -6.31 -15.90
C THR A 124 -11.59 -6.13 -17.23
N ASP A 125 -12.30 -5.61 -18.24
CA ASP A 125 -11.74 -5.31 -19.55
C ASP A 125 -12.36 -4.03 -20.10
N GLN A 126 -11.56 -2.97 -20.24
CA GLN A 126 -12.03 -1.69 -20.74
C GLN A 126 -12.33 -1.70 -22.25
N TYR A 127 -11.59 -2.48 -23.03
CA TYR A 127 -11.70 -2.50 -24.49
C TYR A 127 -12.94 -3.27 -24.92
N PHE A 128 -13.22 -4.38 -24.24
CA PHE A 128 -14.43 -5.17 -24.44
C PHE A 128 -15.59 -4.77 -23.52
N LYS A 129 -15.42 -3.72 -22.72
CA LYS A 129 -16.42 -3.18 -21.77
C LYS A 129 -17.00 -4.25 -20.84
N ARG A 130 -16.18 -5.20 -20.40
CA ARG A 130 -16.59 -6.25 -19.46
C ARG A 130 -16.57 -5.71 -18.05
N VAL A 131 -17.69 -5.89 -17.36
CA VAL A 131 -17.91 -5.40 -16.00
C VAL A 131 -18.43 -6.54 -15.14
N ASP A 132 -17.78 -6.76 -14.02
CA ASP A 132 -18.23 -7.65 -12.97
C ASP A 132 -19.13 -6.86 -12.01
N ALA A 133 -20.43 -7.06 -12.14
CA ALA A 133 -21.44 -6.27 -11.45
C ALA A 133 -21.55 -6.64 -9.98
N VAL A 134 -21.64 -5.63 -9.12
CA VAL A 134 -21.86 -5.81 -7.70
C VAL A 134 -23.29 -6.30 -7.46
N LYS A 135 -23.41 -7.44 -6.78
CA LYS A 135 -24.72 -8.08 -6.51
C LYS A 135 -25.59 -7.31 -5.50
N ARG A 136 -24.98 -6.55 -4.59
CA ARG A 136 -25.67 -5.87 -3.47
C ARG A 136 -25.04 -4.50 -3.23
N ARG A 137 -25.87 -3.47 -3.01
CA ARG A 137 -25.43 -2.07 -2.79
C ARG A 137 -24.68 -1.50 -4.01
N PRO A 138 -25.41 -1.19 -5.11
CA PRO A 138 -24.79 -0.75 -6.37
C PRO A 138 -24.05 0.59 -6.28
N HIS A 139 -24.29 1.38 -5.23
CA HIS A 139 -23.56 2.63 -4.94
C HIS A 139 -22.13 2.41 -4.45
N ARG A 140 -21.72 1.15 -4.18
CA ARG A 140 -20.43 0.80 -3.60
C ARG A 140 -19.79 -0.37 -4.34
N VAL A 141 -18.57 -0.19 -4.83
CA VAL A 141 -17.76 -1.23 -5.47
C VAL A 141 -16.54 -1.50 -4.60
N GLU A 142 -16.37 -2.75 -4.19
CA GLU A 142 -15.19 -3.19 -3.44
C GLU A 142 -14.11 -3.68 -4.41
N LEU A 143 -12.87 -3.27 -4.15
CA LEU A 143 -11.67 -3.71 -4.86
C LEU A 143 -10.76 -4.42 -3.86
N ASP A 144 -10.22 -5.58 -4.26
CA ASP A 144 -9.29 -6.33 -3.40
C ASP A 144 -8.02 -5.53 -3.13
N ALA A 145 -7.47 -4.90 -4.17
CA ALA A 145 -6.35 -3.98 -4.13
C ALA A 145 -6.36 -3.09 -5.39
N ILE A 146 -5.71 -1.93 -5.29
CA ILE A 146 -5.25 -1.15 -6.43
C ILE A 146 -3.75 -1.43 -6.55
N GLU A 147 -3.38 -2.13 -7.62
CA GLU A 147 -2.01 -2.57 -7.88
C GLU A 147 -1.05 -1.39 -8.05
N GLY A 148 0.23 -1.62 -7.77
CA GLY A 148 1.27 -0.62 -7.95
C GLY A 148 1.51 -0.26 -9.41
N MET A 149 1.77 1.03 -9.69
CA MET A 149 2.02 1.55 -11.04
C MET A 149 0.96 1.13 -12.06
N SER A 150 -0.30 1.03 -11.61
CA SER A 150 -1.40 0.47 -12.38
C SER A 150 -2.69 1.24 -12.12
N ALA A 151 -3.72 0.91 -12.90
CA ALA A 151 -5.02 1.53 -12.82
C ALA A 151 -6.12 0.50 -12.55
N ALA A 152 -6.91 0.73 -11.51
CA ALA A 152 -8.17 0.05 -11.28
C ALA A 152 -9.32 0.87 -11.86
N ARG A 153 -10.35 0.20 -12.39
CA ARG A 153 -11.47 0.87 -13.06
C ARG A 153 -12.78 0.34 -12.52
N VAL A 154 -13.70 1.26 -12.25
CA VAL A 154 -15.07 0.93 -11.85
C VAL A 154 -16.06 1.67 -12.73
N GLN A 155 -17.26 1.10 -12.84
CA GLN A 155 -18.35 1.67 -13.60
C GLN A 155 -19.59 1.76 -12.72
N PHE A 156 -20.28 2.88 -12.83
CA PHE A 156 -21.61 3.09 -12.29
C PHE A 156 -22.60 3.41 -13.40
N VAL A 157 -23.83 2.94 -13.26
CA VAL A 157 -24.98 3.36 -14.05
C VAL A 157 -25.93 4.07 -13.10
N VAL A 158 -26.23 5.32 -13.40
CA VAL A 158 -26.96 6.23 -12.51
C VAL A 158 -28.11 6.88 -13.27
N GLU A 159 -29.21 7.09 -12.56
CA GLU A 159 -30.35 7.88 -13.01
C GLU A 159 -30.45 9.13 -12.14
N GLY A 160 -30.48 10.32 -12.75
CA GLY A 160 -30.55 11.56 -11.98
C GLY A 160 -29.96 12.76 -12.69
N LYS A 161 -29.72 13.82 -11.92
CA LYS A 161 -29.14 15.08 -12.39
C LYS A 161 -28.42 15.81 -11.25
N GLY A 162 -27.57 16.77 -11.61
CA GLY A 162 -26.87 17.61 -10.65
C GLY A 162 -25.49 17.08 -10.30
N GLU A 163 -24.97 17.55 -9.16
CA GLU A 163 -23.63 17.20 -8.69
C GLU A 163 -23.63 15.82 -8.03
N PHE A 164 -22.56 15.07 -8.28
CA PHE A 164 -22.24 13.82 -7.60
C PHE A 164 -20.79 13.86 -7.12
N THR A 165 -20.51 13.07 -6.09
CA THR A 165 -19.18 12.88 -5.54
C THR A 165 -18.81 11.40 -5.63
N VAL A 166 -17.64 11.13 -6.19
CA VAL A 166 -17.00 9.83 -6.13
C VAL A 166 -16.01 9.84 -4.97
N ALA A 167 -16.08 8.85 -4.10
CA ALA A 167 -15.15 8.66 -3.00
C ALA A 167 -14.41 7.33 -3.14
N VAL A 168 -13.13 7.33 -2.78
CA VAL A 168 -12.28 6.15 -2.69
C VAL A 168 -11.74 6.09 -1.27
N ASP A 169 -12.11 5.04 -0.54
CA ASP A 169 -11.65 4.79 0.82
C ASP A 169 -10.71 3.59 0.82
N SER A 170 -9.45 3.85 1.17
CA SER A 170 -8.40 2.85 1.27
C SER A 170 -7.69 2.97 2.62
N ALA A 171 -7.46 1.84 3.29
CA ALA A 171 -6.78 1.82 4.58
C ALA A 171 -5.36 2.41 4.53
N LYS A 172 -4.66 2.29 3.40
CA LYS A 172 -3.28 2.81 3.24
C LYS A 172 -3.18 4.09 2.43
N ALA A 173 -4.04 4.29 1.43
CA ALA A 173 -4.00 5.49 0.60
C ALA A 173 -4.91 6.63 1.14
N GLY A 174 -5.70 6.36 2.18
CA GLY A 174 -6.61 7.32 2.79
C GLY A 174 -7.93 7.47 2.01
N LEU A 175 -8.66 8.54 2.36
CA LEU A 175 -9.93 8.91 1.73
C LEU A 175 -9.69 9.99 0.66
N LEU A 176 -10.09 9.70 -0.57
CA LEU A 176 -10.03 10.62 -1.70
C LEU A 176 -11.43 10.88 -2.22
N THR A 177 -11.75 12.14 -2.51
CA THR A 177 -13.07 12.53 -3.01
C THR A 177 -12.92 13.44 -4.22
N LYS A 178 -13.74 13.23 -5.25
CA LYS A 178 -13.82 14.09 -6.43
C LYS A 178 -15.27 14.30 -6.82
N SER A 179 -15.70 15.56 -6.86
CA SER A 179 -17.05 15.94 -7.28
C SER A 179 -17.07 16.32 -8.76
N GLN A 180 -18.18 16.02 -9.42
CA GLN A 180 -18.44 16.40 -10.80
C GLN A 180 -19.93 16.60 -11.03
N LEU A 181 -20.27 17.38 -12.06
CA LEU A 181 -21.64 17.63 -12.47
C LEU A 181 -22.07 16.65 -13.56
N LEU A 182 -23.26 16.07 -13.43
CA LEU A 182 -23.92 15.41 -14.55
C LEU A 182 -24.37 16.45 -15.59
N PRO A 183 -24.17 16.19 -16.89
CA PRO A 183 -24.58 17.07 -17.97
C PRO A 183 -26.11 17.12 -18.18
#